data_AF-A0A0X3XHE1-F1
#
_entry.id   AF-A0A0X3XHE1-F1
#
_cell.length_a   1.000
_cell.length_b   1.000
_cell.length_c   1.000
_cell.angle_alpha   90.00
_cell.angle_beta   90.00
_cell.angle_gamma   90.00
#
_symmetry.space_group_name_H-M   'P 1'
#
loop_
_entity.id
_entity.type
_entity.pdbx_description
1 polymer ?
#
loop_
_entity_poly.entity_id
_entity_poly.type
_entity_poly.pdbx_seq_one_letter_code
_entity_poly.pdbx_strand_id
1 'polypeptide(L)'
;MSEAAPGHLAPATLVEWALRGDLPGDDGEATRHLTSCAACREQLSRLRRVVTLAREVEARDLPAVPSRHVWERIEEELRASGEPDGRLPDD
;
A
#
# COMPACT_ATOMS: atom_id res chain seq x y z
N MET A 1 -8.92 -10.67 -5.26
CA MET A 1 -7.54 -11.13 -5.01
C MET A 1 -6.77 -10.86 -6.29
N SER A 2 -5.87 -9.88 -6.29
CA SER A 2 -5.32 -9.29 -7.52
C SER A 2 -4.59 -10.30 -8.41
N GLU A 3 -5.08 -10.44 -9.64
CA GLU A 3 -4.47 -11.22 -10.70
C GLU A 3 -3.08 -10.67 -11.05
N ALA A 4 -2.08 -11.54 -11.03
CA ALA A 4 -0.86 -11.29 -11.77
C ALA A 4 -1.22 -11.26 -13.27
N ALA A 5 -0.79 -10.24 -14.00
CA ALA A 5 -0.80 -10.32 -15.46
C ALA A 5 -0.04 -11.59 -15.87
N PRO A 6 -0.55 -12.38 -16.84
CA PRO A 6 0.01 -13.68 -17.16
C PRO A 6 1.49 -13.54 -17.51
N GLY A 7 2.36 -14.19 -16.72
CA GLY A 7 3.81 -14.14 -16.90
C GLY A 7 4.57 -13.14 -16.02
N HIS A 8 3.94 -12.54 -15.00
CA HIS A 8 4.64 -11.70 -14.00
C HIS A 8 4.48 -12.24 -12.57
N LEU A 9 5.38 -11.80 -11.68
CA LEU A 9 5.24 -12.08 -10.25
C LEU A 9 4.00 -11.39 -9.68
N ALA A 10 3.37 -12.03 -8.71
CA ALA A 10 2.25 -11.45 -7.99
C ALA A 10 2.68 -10.11 -7.34
N PRO A 11 1.83 -9.06 -7.40
CA PRO A 11 2.15 -7.77 -6.79
C PRO A 11 2.51 -7.87 -5.30
N ALA A 12 1.83 -8.76 -4.56
CA ALA A 12 2.09 -8.99 -3.14
C ALA A 12 3.53 -9.48 -2.88
N THR A 13 4.05 -10.37 -3.73
CA THR A 13 5.44 -10.86 -3.64
C THR A 13 6.45 -9.73 -3.83
N LEU A 14 6.23 -8.85 -4.82
CA LEU A 14 7.10 -7.70 -5.06
C LEU A 14 7.09 -6.71 -3.89
N VAL A 15 5.92 -6.49 -3.28
CA VAL A 15 5.77 -5.65 -2.09
C VAL A 15 6.51 -6.24 -0.90
N GLU A 16 6.36 -7.54 -0.64
CA GLU A 16 7.06 -8.25 0.43
C GLU A 16 8.58 -8.10 0.30
N TRP A 17 9.12 -8.28 -0.91
CA TRP A 17 10.55 -8.13 -1.18
C TRP A 17 11.04 -6.69 -1.10
N ALA A 18 10.20 -5.71 -1.47
CA ALA A 18 10.52 -4.30 -1.28
C ALA A 18 10.62 -3.93 0.20
N LEU A 19 9.76 -4.50 1.05
CA LEU A 19 9.76 -4.26 2.50
C LEU A 19 10.93 -4.94 3.21
N ARG A 20 11.30 -6.18 2.83
CA ARG A 20 12.41 -6.91 3.46
C ARG A 20 13.77 -6.25 3.17
N GLY A 21 13.94 -5.67 1.98
CA GLY A 21 15.15 -4.95 1.57
C GLY A 21 16.24 -5.83 0.95
N ASP A 22 16.16 -7.15 1.10
CA ASP A 22 16.95 -8.15 0.40
C ASP A 22 16.10 -8.91 -0.65
N LEU A 23 16.77 -9.64 -1.55
CA LEU A 23 16.09 -10.71 -2.29
C LEU A 23 15.95 -11.89 -1.33
N PRO A 24 14.87 -12.69 -1.40
CA PRO A 24 14.84 -13.93 -0.63
C PRO A 24 16.09 -14.73 -0.96
N GLY A 25 16.82 -15.18 0.07
CA GLY A 25 18.01 -16.01 -0.09
C GLY A 25 17.74 -17.41 -0.66
N ASP A 26 16.56 -17.61 -1.24
CA ASP A 26 16.18 -18.80 -1.97
C ASP A 26 16.31 -18.53 -3.48
N ASP A 27 17.13 -19.32 -4.16
CA ASP A 27 17.32 -19.34 -5.62
C ASP A 27 16.08 -19.94 -6.35
N GLY A 28 14.90 -19.71 -5.77
CA GLY A 28 13.62 -20.17 -6.25
C GLY A 28 13.23 -19.58 -7.61
N GLU A 29 12.17 -20.14 -8.19
CA GLU A 29 11.65 -19.74 -9.50
C GLU A 29 11.32 -18.24 -9.58
N ALA A 30 10.83 -17.66 -8.48
CA ALA A 30 10.54 -16.23 -8.40
C ALA A 30 11.82 -15.38 -8.53
N THR A 31 12.92 -15.78 -7.90
CA THR A 31 14.21 -15.08 -7.98
C THR A 31 14.79 -15.16 -9.38
N ARG A 32 14.74 -16.35 -10.01
CA ARG A 32 15.11 -16.54 -11.42
C ARG A 32 14.27 -15.69 -12.36
N HIS A 33 12.96 -15.63 -12.12
CA HIS A 33 12.05 -14.80 -12.90
C HIS A 33 12.38 -13.31 -12.76
N LEU A 34 12.66 -12.83 -11.54
CA LEU A 34 13.06 -11.44 -11.34
C LEU A 34 14.34 -11.10 -12.13
N THR A 35 15.31 -12.02 -12.16
CA THR A 35 16.55 -11.84 -12.94
C THR A 35 16.30 -11.77 -14.44
N SER A 36 15.29 -12.46 -14.98
CA SER A 36 14.99 -12.45 -16.43
C SER A 36 13.96 -11.39 -16.84
N CYS A 37 13.01 -11.00 -15.98
CA CYS A 37 11.91 -10.11 -16.31
C CYS A 37 12.20 -8.64 -15.97
N ALA A 38 12.40 -7.80 -16.99
CA ALA A 38 12.65 -6.37 -16.82
C ALA A 38 11.50 -5.62 -16.13
N ALA A 39 10.24 -5.95 -16.45
CA ALA A 39 9.07 -5.31 -15.86
C ALA A 39 8.98 -5.57 -14.34
N CYS A 40 9.21 -6.82 -13.89
CA CYS A 40 9.22 -7.14 -12.46
C CYS A 40 10.37 -6.45 -11.72
N ARG A 41 11.55 -6.31 -12.33
CA ARG A 41 12.67 -5.54 -11.74
C ARG A 41 12.33 -4.07 -11.60
N GLU A 42 11.74 -3.48 -12.64
CA GLU A 42 11.34 -2.07 -12.62
C GLU A 42 10.30 -1.82 -11.52
N GLN A 43 9.27 -2.67 -11.45
CA GLN A 43 8.24 -2.56 -10.42
C GLN A 43 8.84 -2.72 -9.01
N LEU A 44 9.71 -3.70 -8.79
CA LEU A 44 10.40 -3.86 -7.51
C LEU A 44 11.27 -2.64 -7.16
N SER A 45 11.98 -2.07 -8.14
CA SER A 45 12.79 -0.86 -7.93
C SER A 45 11.93 0.34 -7.55
N ARG A 46 10.76 0.52 -8.17
CA ARG A 46 9.80 1.58 -7.82
C ARG A 46 9.29 1.40 -6.39
N LEU A 47 8.91 0.17 -6.02
CA LEU A 47 8.46 -0.14 -4.66
C LEU A 47 9.56 0.09 -3.62
N ARG A 48 10.79 -0.34 -3.88
CA ARG A 48 11.94 -0.09 -3.00
C ARG A 48 12.18 1.40 -2.80
N ARG A 49 12.06 2.22 -3.84
CA ARG A 49 12.16 3.69 -3.72
C ARG A 49 11.10 4.27 -2.79
N VAL A 50 9.84 3.80 -2.90
CA VAL A 50 8.77 4.22 -1.99
C VAL A 50 9.10 3.81 -0.55
N VAL A 51 9.55 2.58 -0.33
CA VAL A 51 9.93 2.10 1.01
C VAL A 51 11.09 2.90 1.61
N THR A 52 12.12 3.22 0.81
CA THR A 52 13.24 4.07 1.25
C THR A 52 12.72 5.44 1.69
N LEU A 53 11.94 6.12 0.84
CA LEU A 53 11.37 7.43 1.18
C LEU A 53 10.48 7.36 2.43
N ALA A 54 9.66 6.33 2.55
CA ALA A 54 8.78 6.15 3.71
C ALA A 54 9.56 5.94 5.01
N ARG A 55 10.73 5.29 4.97
CA ARG A 55 11.62 5.09 6.13
C ARG A 55 12.35 6.36 6.55
N GLU A 56 12.51 7.32 5.64
CA GLU A 56 13.15 8.62 5.89
C GLU A 56 12.17 9.66 6.44
N VAL A 57 10.86 9.36 6.47
CA VAL A 57 9.82 10.25 7.02
C VAL A 57 10.08 10.50 8.51
N GLU A 58 10.23 11.77 8.86
CA GLU A 58 10.34 12.22 10.24
C GLU A 58 9.01 12.80 10.74
N ALA A 59 8.91 13.04 12.05
CA ALA A 59 7.70 13.60 12.67
C ALA A 59 7.27 14.95 12.06
N ARG A 60 8.23 15.74 11.52
CA ARG A 60 7.94 17.01 10.83
C ARG A 60 7.29 16.84 9.46
N ASP A 61 7.46 15.68 8.84
CA ASP A 61 6.92 15.37 7.51
C ASP A 61 5.49 14.81 7.62
N LEU A 62 5.07 14.44 8.83
CA LEU A 62 3.71 13.97 9.08
C LEU A 62 2.71 15.14 8.94
N PRO A 63 1.53 14.89 8.34
CA PRO A 63 0.48 15.88 8.30
C PRO A 63 0.08 16.24 9.74
N ALA A 64 -0.15 17.53 9.99
CA ALA A 64 -0.71 17.97 11.26
C ALA A 64 -2.08 17.31 11.46
N VAL A 65 -2.36 16.89 12.70
CA VAL A 65 -3.67 16.35 13.06
C VAL A 65 -4.74 17.39 12.71
N PRO A 66 -5.78 17.02 11.92
CA PRO A 66 -6.84 17.96 11.60
C PRO A 66 -7.49 18.48 12.88
N SER A 67 -7.73 19.79 12.93
CA SER A 67 -8.42 20.43 14.05
C SER A 67 -9.85 19.92 14.19
N ARG A 68 -10.37 19.93 15.42
CA ARG A 68 -11.72 19.46 15.77
C ARG A 68 -12.83 19.94 14.82
N HIS A 69 -12.80 21.20 14.38
CA HIS A 69 -13.83 21.75 13.50
C HIS A 69 -13.91 21.05 12.12
N VAL A 70 -12.81 20.47 11.63
CA VAL A 70 -12.80 19.69 10.38
C VAL A 70 -13.65 18.44 10.57
N TRP A 71 -13.52 17.77 11.72
CA TRP A 71 -14.31 16.60 12.05
C TRP A 71 -15.79 16.93 12.28
N GLU A 72 -16.08 18.01 13.02
CA GLU A 72 -17.46 18.47 13.24
C GLU A 72 -18.18 18.74 11.91
N ARG A 73 -17.48 19.36 10.95
CA ARG A 73 -18.01 19.62 9.62
C ARG A 73 -18.25 18.33 8.82
N ILE A 74 -17.32 17.38 8.85
CA ILE A 74 -17.49 16.07 8.20
C ILE A 74 -18.73 15.36 8.75
N GLU A 75 -18.92 15.37 10.07
CA GLU A 75 -20.10 14.76 10.70
C GLU A 75 -21.41 15.46 10.29
N GLU A 76 -21.40 16.80 10.21
CA GLU A 76 -22.55 17.58 9.72
C GLU A 76 -22.88 17.26 8.26
N GLU A 77 -21.88 17.19 7.39
CA GLU A 77 -22.04 16.86 5.97
C GLU A 77 -22.58 15.43 5.79
N LEU A 78 -22.09 14.46 6.56
CA LEU A 78 -22.63 13.08 6.54
C LEU A 78 -24.09 13.02 7.03
N ARG A 79 -24.42 13.72 8.13
CA ARG A 79 -25.81 13.81 8.62
C ARG A 79 -26.73 14.46 7.59
N ALA A 80 -26.25 15.50 6.90
CA ALA A 80 -27.01 16.21 5.87
C ALA A 80 -27.16 15.41 4.57
N SER A 81 -26.20 14.55 4.25
CA SER A 81 -26.23 13.70 3.04
C SER A 81 -27.22 12.54 3.15
N GLY A 82 -27.74 12.26 4.35
CA GLY A 82 -28.77 11.25 4.56
C GLY A 82 -28.32 9.82 4.27
N GLU A 83 -27.00 9.58 4.18
CA GLU A 83 -26.49 8.21 4.15
C GLU A 83 -26.88 7.54 5.47
N PRO A 84 -27.67 6.46 5.42
CA PRO A 84 -28.02 5.74 6.63
C PRO A 84 -26.73 5.23 7.25
N ASP A 85 -26.51 5.60 8.51
CA ASP A 85 -25.52 4.96 9.37
C ASP A 85 -25.70 3.46 9.22
N GLY A 86 -24.66 2.76 8.74
CA GLY A 86 -24.66 1.33 8.47
C GLY A 86 -24.77 0.46 9.73
N ARG A 87 -25.38 0.99 10.79
CA ARG A 87 -25.75 0.25 11.99
C ARG A 87 -26.88 -0.70 11.63
N LEU A 88 -26.52 -1.96 11.41
CA LEU A 88 -27.47 -3.08 11.43
C LEU A 88 -28.31 -2.98 12.71
N PRO A 89 -29.65 -3.10 12.63
CA PRO A 89 -30.50 -3.21 13.80
C PRO A 89 -30.04 -4.41 14.65
N ASP A 90 -29.90 -4.21 15.96
CA ASP A 90 -29.72 -5.30 16.91
C ASP A 90 -31.05 -6.10 16.95
N ASP A 91 -31.00 -7.38 16.56
CA ASP A 91 -32.03 -8.41 16.84
C ASP A 91 -31.65 -9.22 18.10
#